data_AF-T1AGM9-F1
#
_entry.id   AF-T1AGM9-F1
#
_cell.length_a   1.000
_cell.length_b   1.000
_cell.length_c   1.000
_cell.angle_alpha   90.00
_cell.angle_beta   90.00
_cell.angle_gamma   90.00
#
_symmetry.space_group_name_H-M   'P 1'
#
loop_
_entity.id
_entity.type
_entity.pdbx_description
1 polymer ?
#
loop_
_entity_poly.entity_id
_entity_poly.type
_entity_poly.pdbx_seq_one_letter_code
_entity_poly.pdbx_strand_id
1 'polypeptide(L)'
;SVVLLHRSPRFKAAPASVARMHALCDALRMQFLEGDIVGLDTADTALQAVRVRTRAGLTVRVEATHLLVFWGLHPKLGPIADWGLALDRHLLQVDTAHFQTSQPGVYAVGDINTYPGKKKLILS
;
A
#
# COMPACT_ATOMS: atom_id res chain seq x y z
N SER A 1 16.68 18.49 3.19
CA SER A 1 16.72 17.51 4.30
C SER A 1 15.84 16.32 3.94
N VAL A 2 16.05 15.15 4.55
CA VAL A 2 15.21 13.96 4.37
C VAL A 2 14.81 13.42 5.73
N VAL A 3 13.51 13.24 5.95
CA VAL A 3 12.94 12.59 7.14
C VAL A 3 12.23 11.33 6.68
N LEU A 4 12.70 10.17 7.13
CA LEU A 4 12.03 8.90 6.96
C LEU A 4 11.05 8.71 8.12
N LEU A 5 9.76 8.67 7.83
CA LEU A 5 8.71 8.35 8.79
C LEU A 5 8.25 6.91 8.59
N HIS A 6 8.19 6.13 9.66
CA HIS A 6 7.58 4.80 9.63
C HIS A 6 6.89 4.50 10.96
N ARG A 7 5.79 3.74 10.93
CA ARG A 7 5.00 3.41 12.14
C ARG A 7 5.73 2.55 13.19
N SER A 8 6.91 2.03 12.86
CA SER A 8 7.70 1.12 13.72
C SER A 8 9.18 1.19 13.36
N PRO A 9 10.12 0.94 14.28
CA PRO A 9 11.54 0.83 13.96
C PRO A 9 11.90 -0.48 13.23
N ARG A 10 10.96 -1.41 13.08
CA ARG A 10 11.20 -2.70 12.42
C ARG A 10 10.93 -2.60 10.92
N PHE A 11 11.97 -2.83 10.12
CA PHE A 11 11.90 -2.84 8.66
C PHE A 11 11.89 -4.27 8.12
N LYS A 12 11.05 -4.53 7.10
CA LYS A 12 11.04 -5.78 6.32
C LYS A 12 11.89 -5.68 5.04
N ALA A 13 12.74 -4.66 4.94
CA ALA A 13 13.60 -4.42 3.78
C ALA A 13 14.92 -5.20 3.88
N ALA A 14 15.69 -5.24 2.79
CA ALA A 14 17.01 -5.85 2.77
C ALA A 14 17.91 -5.26 3.88
N PRO A 15 18.61 -6.09 4.69
CA PRO A 15 19.39 -5.62 5.83
C PRO A 15 20.42 -4.54 5.49
N ALA A 16 21.09 -4.67 4.34
CA ALA A 16 22.08 -3.69 3.88
C ALA A 16 21.48 -2.28 3.66
N SER A 17 20.25 -2.20 3.14
CA SER A 17 19.56 -0.92 2.93
C SER A 17 19.18 -0.27 4.27
N VAL A 18 18.74 -1.08 5.25
CA VAL A 18 18.41 -0.62 6.60
C VAL A 18 19.66 -0.12 7.32
N ALA A 19 20.77 -0.86 7.24
CA ALA A 19 22.05 -0.45 7.82
C ALA A 19 22.56 0.88 7.22
N ARG A 20 22.46 1.04 5.90
CA ARG A 20 22.81 2.29 5.21
C ARG A 20 21.95 3.46 5.68
N MET A 21 20.65 3.24 5.88
CA MET A 21 19.73 4.26 6.39
C MET A 21 20.15 4.72 7.79
N HIS A 22 20.43 3.79 8.72
CA HIS A 22 20.90 4.13 10.06
C HIS A 22 22.23 4.89 10.04
N ALA A 23 23.21 4.47 9.23
CA ALA A 23 24.48 5.18 9.11
C ALA A 23 24.32 6.64 8.63
N LEU A 24 23.32 6.90 7.77
CA LEU A 24 23.00 8.27 7.34
C LEU A 24 22.31 9.08 8.44
N CYS A 25 21.49 8.45 9.28
CA CYS A 25 20.93 9.08 10.48
C CYS A 25 22.03 9.47 11.48
N ASP A 26 22.96 8.55 11.75
CA ASP A 26 24.08 8.77 12.68
C ASP A 26 25.01 9.89 12.19
N ALA A 27 25.20 9.99 10.87
CA ALA A 27 25.94 11.07 10.23
C ALA A 27 25.13 12.38 10.09
N LEU A 28 23.92 12.47 10.65
CA LEU A 28 23.01 13.62 10.57
C LEU A 28 22.64 14.04 9.12
N ARG A 29 22.76 13.11 8.17
CA ARG A 29 22.42 13.33 6.75
C ARG A 29 20.95 13.06 6.45
N MET A 30 20.28 12.31 7.33
CA MET A 30 18.84 12.12 7.32
C MET A 30 18.32 11.98 8.75
N GLN A 31 17.00 11.98 8.91
CA GLN A 31 16.35 11.75 10.19
C GLN A 31 15.37 10.58 10.06
N PHE A 32 15.19 9.84 11.15
CA PHE A 32 14.17 8.81 11.26
C PHE A 32 13.18 9.19 12.37
N LEU A 33 11.89 9.11 12.08
CA LEU A 33 10.81 9.34 13.03
C LEU A 33 9.90 8.12 13.08
N GLU A 34 9.59 7.65 14.29
CA GLU A 34 8.57 6.62 14.50
C GLU A 34 7.20 7.27 14.76
N GLY A 35 6.22 6.97 13.91
CA GLY A 35 4.87 7.48 14.07
C GLY A 35 4.00 7.37 12.83
N ASP A 36 2.80 7.94 12.94
CA ASP A 36 1.79 7.97 11.87
C ASP A 36 1.53 9.40 11.43
N ILE A 37 1.35 9.61 10.12
CA ILE A 37 0.83 10.88 9.60
C ILE A 37 -0.65 10.98 9.98
N VAL A 38 -1.00 12.05 10.70
CA VAL A 38 -2.38 12.34 11.13
C VAL A 38 -2.95 13.60 10.49
N GLY A 39 -2.15 14.32 9.71
CA GLY A 39 -2.62 15.48 8.95
C GLY A 39 -1.52 16.15 8.16
N LEU A 40 -1.94 17.07 7.28
CA LEU A 40 -1.07 17.87 6.43
C LEU A 40 -1.38 19.35 6.68
N ASP A 41 -0.34 20.18 6.65
CA ASP A 41 -0.46 21.63 6.60
C ASP A 41 -0.13 22.06 5.17
N THR A 42 -1.04 22.79 4.52
CA THR A 42 -0.85 23.31 3.16
C THR A 42 -1.14 24.80 3.12
N ALA A 43 -0.42 25.51 2.26
CA ALA A 43 -0.75 26.85 1.81
C ALA A 43 -1.15 26.72 0.34
N ASP A 44 -2.41 27.03 0.02
CA ASP A 44 -3.04 26.66 -1.25
C ASP A 44 -2.85 25.16 -1.55
N THR A 45 -2.12 24.84 -2.63
CA THR A 45 -1.81 23.48 -3.05
C THR A 45 -0.42 23.00 -2.62
N ALA A 46 0.40 23.87 -2.00
CA ALA A 46 1.77 23.55 -1.62
C ALA A 46 1.84 23.00 -0.18
N LEU A 47 2.49 21.85 -0.01
CA LEU A 47 2.77 21.27 1.30
C LEU A 47 3.74 22.17 2.08
N GLN A 48 3.40 22.45 3.33
CA GLN A 48 4.24 23.20 4.27
C GLN A 48 4.78 22.30 5.38
N ALA A 49 3.95 21.38 5.86
CA ALA A 49 4.34 20.44 6.91
C ALA A 49 3.44 19.19 6.97
N VAL A 50 3.92 18.20 7.70
CA VAL A 50 3.21 16.97 8.04
C VAL A 50 3.02 16.94 9.56
N ARG A 51 1.78 16.68 10.01
CA ARG A 51 1.48 16.42 11.42
C ARG A 51 1.65 14.93 11.69
N VAL A 52 2.58 14.60 12.58
CA VAL A 52 2.95 13.22 12.91
C VAL A 52 2.55 12.93 14.35
N ARG A 53 1.71 11.91 14.55
CA ARG A 53 1.47 11.36 15.88
C ARG A 53 2.58 10.36 16.20
N THR A 54 3.40 10.71 17.17
CA THR A 54 4.47 9.86 17.70
C THR A 54 3.88 8.70 18.51
N ARG A 55 4.72 7.69 18.78
CA ARG A 55 4.33 6.57 19.65
C ARG A 55 3.97 6.99 21.09
N ALA A 56 4.47 8.13 21.55
CA ALA A 56 4.10 8.72 22.84
C ALA A 56 2.70 9.39 22.84
N GLY A 57 1.98 9.35 21.71
CA GLY A 57 0.68 10.00 21.56
C GLY A 57 0.74 11.50 21.27
N LEU A 58 1.92 12.12 21.35
CA LEU A 58 2.14 13.51 21.01
C LEU A 58 2.08 13.72 19.50
N THR A 59 1.41 14.80 19.07
CA THR A 59 1.41 15.23 17.67
C THR A 59 2.47 16.31 17.49
N VAL A 60 3.43 16.06 16.60
CA VAL A 60 4.51 16.99 16.24
C VAL A 60 4.34 17.47 14.81
N ARG A 61 4.78 18.70 14.54
CA ARG A 61 4.79 19.28 13.20
C ARG A 61 6.18 19.10 12.58
N VAL A 62 6.25 18.47 11.41
CA VAL A 62 7.49 18.26 10.65
C VAL A 62 7.40 19.07 9.37
N GLU A 63 8.24 20.09 9.23
CA GLU A 63 8.28 20.91 8.02
C GLU A 63 8.74 20.10 6.82
N ALA A 64 7.96 20.18 5.73
CA ALA A 64 8.23 19.44 4.51
C ALA A 64 7.55 20.12 3.34
N THR A 65 8.28 20.26 2.23
CA THR A 65 7.72 20.74 0.96
C THR A 65 7.25 19.61 0.05
N HIS A 66 7.68 18.38 0.32
CA HIS A 66 7.35 17.19 -0.45
C HIS A 66 7.07 16.01 0.49
N LEU A 67 6.05 15.22 0.14
CA LEU A 67 5.70 13.97 0.83
C LEU A 67 5.68 12.83 -0.18
N LEU A 68 6.58 11.86 0.01
CA LEU A 68 6.67 10.65 -0.81
C LEU A 68 6.09 9.48 0.00
N VAL A 69 4.99 8.88 -0.47
CA VAL A 69 4.28 7.81 0.24
C VAL A 69 4.53 6.46 -0.41
N PHE A 70 5.21 5.57 0.32
CA PHE A 70 5.57 4.21 -0.15
C PHE A 70 4.93 3.13 0.72
N TRP A 71 3.61 3.08 0.81
CA TRP A 71 2.88 2.06 1.59
C TRP A 71 2.71 0.72 0.87
N GLY A 72 3.34 0.56 -0.29
CA GLY A 72 3.14 -0.58 -1.18
C GLY A 72 1.89 -0.42 -2.03
N LEU A 73 1.49 -1.51 -2.68
CA LEU A 73 0.38 -1.54 -3.62
C LEU A 73 -0.85 -2.13 -2.94
N HIS A 74 -2.00 -1.46 -3.12
CA HIS A 74 -3.29 -2.02 -2.74
C HIS A 74 -3.91 -2.71 -3.95
N PRO A 75 -4.09 -4.05 -3.94
CA PRO A 75 -4.75 -4.74 -5.03
C PRO A 75 -6.21 -4.26 -5.09
N LYS A 76 -6.59 -3.65 -6.21
CA LYS A 76 -7.97 -3.27 -6.51
C LYS A 76 -8.35 -3.95 -7.80
N LEU A 77 -9.62 -4.34 -7.92
CA LEU A 77 -10.16 -4.94 -9.14
C LEU A 77 -10.01 -3.99 -10.35
N GLY A 78 -9.95 -2.68 -10.09
CA GLY A 78 -9.72 -1.67 -11.11
C GLY A 78 -10.91 -1.60 -12.08
N PRO A 79 -10.67 -1.33 -13.38
CA PRO A 79 -11.72 -1.18 -14.38
C PRO A 79 -12.65 -2.38 -14.53
N ILE A 80 -12.20 -3.59 -14.16
CA ILE A 80 -12.99 -4.83 -14.24
C ILE A 80 -14.26 -4.73 -13.38
N ALA A 81 -14.24 -3.92 -12.30
CA ALA A 81 -15.41 -3.69 -11.46
C ALA A 81 -16.60 -3.09 -12.24
N ASP A 82 -16.32 -2.36 -13.33
CA ASP A 82 -17.32 -1.62 -14.10
C ASP A 82 -17.76 -2.35 -15.37
N TRP A 83 -17.26 -3.58 -15.62
CA TRP A 83 -17.56 -4.34 -16.83
C TRP A 83 -18.94 -5.01 -16.84
N GLY A 84 -19.74 -4.86 -15.76
CA GLY A 84 -21.05 -5.50 -15.64
C GLY A 84 -20.98 -7.03 -15.46
N LEU A 85 -19.81 -7.57 -15.11
CA LEU A 85 -19.63 -9.00 -14.82
C LEU A 85 -20.12 -9.33 -13.41
N ALA A 86 -20.62 -10.56 -13.23
CA ALA A 86 -21.04 -11.03 -11.92
C ALA A 86 -19.84 -11.15 -10.95
N LEU A 87 -19.94 -10.47 -9.80
CA LEU A 87 -18.90 -10.42 -8.77
C LEU A 87 -19.40 -11.00 -7.44
N ASP A 88 -18.53 -11.72 -6.75
CA ASP A 88 -18.69 -12.05 -5.33
C ASP A 88 -17.43 -11.63 -4.57
N ARG A 89 -17.58 -10.75 -3.58
CA ARG A 89 -16.47 -10.18 -2.78
C ARG A 89 -15.29 -9.68 -3.63
N HIS A 90 -15.60 -8.99 -4.74
CA HIS A 90 -14.61 -8.46 -5.70
C HIS A 90 -13.84 -9.52 -6.50
N LEU A 91 -14.38 -10.74 -6.62
CA LEU A 91 -13.88 -11.79 -7.50
C LEU A 91 -14.92 -12.12 -8.58
N LEU A 92 -14.45 -12.46 -9.78
CA LEU A 92 -15.29 -12.84 -10.91
C LEU A 92 -15.90 -14.22 -10.66
N GLN A 93 -17.23 -14.30 -10.65
CA GLN A 93 -17.93 -15.58 -10.60
C GLN A 93 -17.73 -16.32 -11.93
N VAL A 94 -17.43 -17.61 -11.85
CA VAL A 94 -17.28 -18.47 -13.03
C VAL A 94 -17.89 -19.84 -12.82
N ASP A 95 -18.20 -20.53 -13.91
CA ASP A 95 -18.51 -21.96 -13.88
C ASP A 95 -17.24 -22.81 -13.74
N THR A 96 -17.35 -24.01 -13.18
CA THR A 96 -16.18 -24.88 -12.97
C THR A 96 -15.85 -25.79 -14.15
N ALA A 97 -16.71 -25.87 -15.17
CA ALA A 97 -16.47 -26.71 -16.34
C ALA A 97 -15.58 -25.98 -17.37
N HIS A 98 -15.77 -24.68 -17.54
CA HIS A 98 -15.10 -23.87 -18.56
C HIS A 98 -14.44 -22.60 -18.01
N PHE A 99 -14.67 -22.25 -16.74
CA PHE A 99 -14.22 -20.98 -16.14
C PHE A 99 -14.76 -19.74 -16.87
N GLN A 100 -15.95 -19.87 -17.46
CA GLN A 100 -16.64 -18.79 -18.14
C GLN A 100 -17.35 -17.90 -17.12
N THR A 101 -17.30 -16.59 -17.36
CA THR A 101 -18.01 -15.60 -16.55
C THR A 101 -19.50 -15.54 -16.92
N SER A 102 -20.24 -14.61 -16.31
CA SER A 102 -21.62 -14.31 -16.70
C SER A 102 -21.77 -13.82 -18.14
N GLN A 103 -20.69 -13.34 -18.77
CA GLN A 103 -20.69 -12.92 -20.17
C GLN A 103 -20.12 -14.04 -21.07
N PRO A 104 -20.90 -14.55 -22.03
CA PRO A 104 -20.41 -15.56 -22.98
C PRO A 104 -19.19 -15.08 -23.76
N GLY A 105 -18.19 -15.96 -23.90
CA GLY A 105 -16.91 -15.65 -24.55
C GLY A 105 -15.90 -14.92 -23.65
N VAL A 106 -16.27 -14.56 -22.42
CA VAL A 106 -15.37 -13.97 -21.43
C VAL A 106 -15.10 -14.98 -20.32
N TYR A 107 -13.83 -15.28 -20.10
CA TYR A 107 -13.35 -16.28 -19.14
C TYR A 107 -12.46 -15.62 -18.09
N ALA A 108 -12.42 -16.18 -16.88
CA ALA A 108 -11.57 -15.69 -15.81
C ALA A 108 -10.87 -16.86 -15.09
N VAL A 109 -9.55 -16.78 -14.96
CA VAL A 109 -8.70 -17.83 -14.35
C VAL A 109 -7.69 -17.23 -13.37
N GLY A 110 -7.12 -18.06 -12.49
CA GLY A 110 -6.19 -17.60 -11.45
C GLY A 110 -6.89 -17.04 -10.22
N ASP A 111 -6.26 -16.10 -9.53
CA ASP A 111 -6.71 -15.54 -8.24
C ASP A 111 -7.87 -14.54 -8.34
N ILE A 112 -8.23 -14.15 -9.57
CA ILE A 112 -9.27 -13.17 -9.86
C ILE A 112 -10.68 -13.79 -9.85
N ASN A 113 -10.79 -15.11 -9.98
CA ASN A 113 -12.08 -15.80 -10.06
C ASN A 113 -12.51 -16.45 -8.73
N THR A 114 -13.78 -16.80 -8.64
CA THR A 114 -14.36 -17.55 -7.53
C THR A 114 -15.40 -18.55 -8.01
N TYR A 115 -15.45 -19.68 -7.31
CA TYR A 115 -16.42 -20.76 -7.44
C TYR A 115 -16.38 -21.60 -6.14
N PRO A 116 -17.42 -22.40 -5.85
CA PRO A 116 -17.44 -23.23 -4.64
C PRO A 116 -16.19 -24.11 -4.51
N GLY A 117 -15.46 -23.96 -3.41
CA GLY A 117 -14.23 -24.71 -3.14
C GLY A 117 -12.94 -24.16 -3.76
N LYS A 118 -12.96 -22.98 -4.41
CA LYS A 118 -11.76 -22.32 -4.94
C LYS A 118 -10.68 -22.18 -3.87
N LYS A 119 -9.46 -22.66 -4.19
CA LYS A 119 -8.23 -22.38 -3.44
C LYS A 119 -7.32 -21.50 -4.29
N LYS A 120 -6.71 -20.49 -3.66
CA LYS A 120 -5.71 -19.61 -4.29
C LYS A 120 -4.33 -20.28 -4.21
N LEU A 121 -4.08 -21.19 -5.13
CA LEU A 121 -2.83 -21.93 -5.21
C LEU A 121 -2.31 -21.83 -6.64
N ILE A 122 -1.00 -21.57 -6.75
CA ILE A 122 -0.25 -21.92 -7.95
C ILE A 122 0.21 -23.35 -7.70
N LEU A 123 -0.29 -24.30 -8.47
CA LEU A 123 0.28 -25.66 -8.51
C LEU A 123 1.60 -25.57 -9.28
N SER A 124 2.69 -25.91 -8.59
CA SER A 124 4.03 -26.10 -9.15
C SER A 124 4.23 -27.56 -9.55
#